data_AF-A0A5B1CC31-F1
#
_entry.id   AF-A0A5B1CC31-F1
#
_cell.length_a   1.000
_cell.length_b   1.000
_cell.length_c   1.000
_cell.angle_alpha   90.00
_cell.angle_beta   90.00
_cell.angle_gamma   90.00
#
_symmetry.space_group_name_H-M   'P 1'
#
loop_
_entity.id
_entity.type
_entity.pdbx_description
1 polymer ?
#
loop_
_entity_poly.entity_id
_entity_poly.type
_entity_poly.pdbx_seq_one_letter_code
_entity_poly.pdbx_strand_id
1 'polypeptide(L)'
;MSHSNLYTIAAVTLSIFAMAGLTASPAVALMIAALTVALIGVPHGGLDHWVGRRLLGPRFGNAWAVVFLPIYLGVGLLVAAAWYVAPLQTIVLFFLISAWHFGREDGLKHLEAMAVGGLIIWIPALARPAEMNAIVESLILSEGSGAEFVAANVVGFSQAIAFVLLPVAAWSFLFGSAKKLRVMGTATTLLAATTPILWSFPLFFCGWHSIRGLARMRAEEDLSWKQFAFYVAPLSMGALAIVVGAGFWLSEFIAAPSTQMRMLFIGLASIAVPHLFLHELENACTLGRLAHWDEATGKANYKQAR
;
A
#
# COMPACT_ATOMS: atom_id res chain seq x y z
N MET A 1 -11.76 -23.18 0.90
CA MET A 1 -12.33 -21.88 1.30
C MET A 1 -11.68 -20.79 0.45
N SER A 2 -12.44 -19.85 -0.13
CA SER A 2 -11.85 -18.79 -0.96
C SER A 2 -11.05 -17.81 -0.10
N HIS A 3 -10.04 -17.16 -0.68
CA HIS A 3 -9.23 -16.16 0.01
C HIS A 3 -10.07 -15.02 0.63
N SER A 4 -11.15 -14.58 -0.03
CA SER A 4 -12.06 -13.58 0.53
C SER A 4 -12.78 -14.04 1.79
N ASN A 5 -13.12 -15.33 1.88
CA ASN A 5 -13.78 -15.87 3.06
C ASN A 5 -12.79 -15.93 4.24
N LEU A 6 -11.54 -16.34 3.98
CA LEU A 6 -10.47 -16.32 4.98
C LEU A 6 -10.24 -14.91 5.53
N TYR A 7 -10.08 -13.92 4.64
CA TYR A 7 -9.93 -12.52 5.05
C TYR A 7 -11.13 -12.03 5.87
N THR A 8 -12.36 -12.30 5.40
CA THR A 8 -13.58 -11.88 6.10
C THR A 8 -13.66 -12.47 7.51
N ILE A 9 -13.37 -13.77 7.66
CA ILE A 9 -13.38 -14.44 8.96
C ILE A 9 -12.31 -13.84 9.88
N ALA A 10 -11.10 -13.58 9.37
CA ALA A 10 -10.03 -12.96 10.15
C ALA A 10 -10.42 -11.54 10.59
N ALA A 11 -10.98 -10.74 9.69
CA ALA A 11 -11.42 -9.37 9.96
C ALA A 11 -12.52 -9.32 11.04
N VAL A 12 -13.54 -10.18 10.91
CA VAL A 12 -14.63 -10.28 11.90
C VAL A 12 -14.10 -10.79 13.24
N THR A 13 -13.24 -11.81 13.25
CA THR A 13 -12.66 -12.36 14.48
C THR A 13 -11.85 -11.32 15.24
N LEU A 14 -10.95 -10.58 14.56
CA LEU A 14 -10.19 -9.51 15.19
C LEU A 14 -11.09 -8.37 15.70
N SER A 15 -12.14 -8.03 14.95
CA SER A 15 -13.12 -7.03 15.39
C SER A 15 -13.82 -7.46 16.69
N ILE A 16 -14.22 -8.73 16.80
CA ILE A 16 -14.84 -9.28 18.02
C ILE A 16 -13.86 -9.23 19.19
N PHE A 17 -12.60 -9.64 19.01
CA PHE A 17 -11.59 -9.56 20.05
C PHE A 17 -11.34 -8.11 20.49
N ALA A 18 -11.24 -7.17 19.54
CA ALA A 18 -11.03 -5.76 19.83
C ALA A 18 -12.19 -5.16 20.62
N MET A 19 -13.44 -5.45 20.22
CA MET A 19 -14.63 -5.00 20.96
C MET A 19 -14.75 -5.62 22.36
N ALA A 20 -14.23 -6.84 22.55
CA ALA A 20 -14.14 -7.49 23.85
C ALA A 20 -12.97 -6.97 24.73
N GLY A 21 -12.18 -6.00 24.25
CA GLY A 21 -11.00 -5.50 24.95
C GLY A 21 -9.80 -6.46 24.95
N LEU A 22 -9.83 -7.50 24.12
CA LEU A 22 -8.81 -8.55 24.03
C LEU A 22 -7.76 -8.21 22.97
N THR A 23 -7.09 -7.05 23.12
CA THR A 23 -6.00 -6.63 22.23
C THR A 23 -4.65 -6.78 22.92
N ALA A 24 -3.63 -7.21 22.18
CA ALA A 24 -2.25 -7.19 22.68
C ALA A 24 -1.79 -5.75 22.93
N SER A 25 -0.67 -5.59 23.65
CA SER A 25 -0.07 -4.28 23.88
C SER A 25 0.33 -3.60 22.56
N PRO A 26 0.36 -2.26 22.49
CA PRO A 26 0.77 -1.53 21.28
C PRO A 26 2.14 -1.93 20.75
N ALA A 27 3.09 -2.26 21.64
CA ALA A 27 4.42 -2.73 21.25
C ALA A 27 4.37 -4.09 20.52
N VAL A 28 3.56 -5.03 21.01
CA VAL A 28 3.37 -6.33 20.35
C VAL A 28 2.63 -6.15 19.02
N ALA A 29 1.62 -5.27 18.98
CA ALA A 29 0.92 -4.94 17.74
C ALA A 29 1.86 -4.36 16.69
N LEU A 30 2.71 -3.40 17.06
CA LEU A 30 3.70 -2.79 16.18
C LEU A 30 4.72 -3.81 15.66
N MET A 31 5.22 -4.69 16.52
CA MET A 31 6.14 -5.76 16.13
C MET A 31 5.51 -6.71 15.12
N ILE A 32 4.28 -7.15 15.38
CA ILE A 32 3.55 -8.06 14.48
C ILE A 32 3.23 -7.34 13.15
N ALA A 33 2.83 -6.08 13.19
CA ALA A 33 2.63 -5.25 12.02
C ALA A 33 3.90 -5.17 11.16
N ALA A 34 5.03 -4.82 11.77
CA ALA A 34 6.32 -4.71 11.08
C ALA A 34 6.77 -6.04 10.47
N LEU A 35 6.67 -7.15 11.20
CA LEU A 35 7.01 -8.48 10.69
C LEU A 35 6.09 -8.91 9.53
N THR A 36 4.78 -8.68 9.65
CA THR A 36 3.83 -9.05 8.60
C THR A 36 4.06 -8.22 7.34
N VAL A 37 4.27 -6.91 7.50
CA VAL A 37 4.62 -6.01 6.38
C VAL A 37 5.94 -6.41 5.75
N ALA A 38 6.97 -6.74 6.52
CA ALA A 38 8.26 -7.16 5.98
C ALA A 38 8.18 -8.50 5.21
N LEU A 39 7.41 -9.47 5.71
CA LEU A 39 7.33 -10.82 5.15
C LEU A 39 6.33 -10.98 4.00
N ILE A 40 5.30 -10.13 3.95
CA ILE A 40 4.19 -10.25 2.98
C ILE A 40 3.99 -8.96 2.19
N GLY A 41 4.00 -7.82 2.87
CA GLY A 41 3.78 -6.51 2.26
C GLY A 41 4.91 -6.08 1.31
N VAL A 42 6.15 -6.06 1.78
CA VAL A 42 7.32 -5.67 0.98
C VAL A 42 7.50 -6.56 -0.26
N PRO A 43 7.34 -7.90 -0.18
CA PRO A 43 7.35 -8.77 -1.35
C PRO A 43 6.35 -8.45 -2.45
N HIS A 44 5.25 -7.74 -2.17
CA HIS A 44 4.26 -7.34 -3.18
C HIS A 44 4.87 -6.51 -4.32
N GLY A 45 5.87 -5.67 -4.04
CA GLY A 45 6.64 -4.94 -5.06
C GLY A 45 7.88 -5.68 -5.56
N GLY A 46 8.04 -6.96 -5.24
CA GLY A 46 9.30 -7.69 -5.48
C GLY A 46 9.62 -7.94 -6.96
N LEU A 47 8.61 -7.91 -7.85
CA LEU A 47 8.79 -8.08 -9.30
C LEU A 47 8.81 -6.77 -10.08
N ASP A 48 8.89 -5.61 -9.41
CA ASP A 48 8.90 -4.30 -10.09
C ASP A 48 10.03 -4.14 -11.10
N HIS A 49 11.17 -4.78 -10.85
CA HIS A 49 12.28 -4.82 -11.81
C HIS A 49 11.91 -5.52 -13.14
N TRP A 50 10.90 -6.40 -13.17
CA TRP A 50 10.38 -6.99 -14.41
C TRP A 50 9.53 -5.99 -15.18
N VAL A 51 8.66 -5.24 -14.48
CA VAL A 51 7.92 -4.11 -15.07
C VAL A 51 8.90 -3.08 -15.63
N GLY A 52 9.94 -2.73 -14.86
CA GLY A 52 11.03 -1.88 -15.28
C GLY A 52 11.71 -2.36 -16.56
N ARG A 53 12.02 -3.67 -16.64
CA ARG A 53 12.57 -4.30 -17.85
C ARG A 53 11.60 -4.22 -19.03
N ARG A 54 10.30 -4.45 -18.83
CA ARG A 54 9.28 -4.33 -19.89
C ARG A 54 9.17 -2.91 -20.45
N LEU A 55 9.27 -1.89 -19.57
CA LEU A 55 9.16 -0.49 -19.96
C LEU A 55 10.45 0.07 -20.59
N LEU A 56 11.61 -0.24 -20.01
CA LEU A 56 12.88 0.37 -20.38
C LEU A 56 13.74 -0.49 -21.30
N GLY A 57 13.55 -1.81 -21.29
CA GLY A 57 14.27 -2.76 -22.15
C GLY A 57 14.24 -2.41 -23.63
N PRO A 58 13.08 -2.07 -24.23
CA PRO A 58 13.01 -1.72 -25.65
C PRO A 58 13.87 -0.52 -26.05
N ARG A 59 14.10 0.44 -25.14
CA ARG A 59 14.88 1.66 -25.42
C ARG A 59 16.34 1.57 -24.99
N PHE A 60 16.61 0.90 -23.87
CA PHE A 60 17.92 0.89 -23.23
C PHE A 60 18.64 -0.46 -23.33
N GLY A 61 18.03 -1.49 -23.91
CA GLY A 61 18.62 -2.82 -24.09
C GLY A 61 19.14 -3.37 -22.76
N ASN A 62 20.37 -3.86 -22.73
CA ASN A 62 21.01 -4.40 -21.51
C ASN A 62 21.28 -3.34 -20.42
N ALA A 63 21.27 -2.05 -20.76
CA ALA A 63 21.46 -0.97 -19.79
C ALA A 63 20.18 -0.61 -19.02
N TRP A 64 19.05 -1.28 -19.28
CA TRP A 64 17.76 -1.00 -18.64
C TRP A 64 17.86 -0.95 -17.11
N ALA A 65 18.62 -1.87 -16.50
CA ALA A 65 18.73 -1.97 -15.04
C ALA A 65 19.51 -0.79 -14.44
N VAL A 66 20.53 -0.30 -15.14
CA VAL A 66 21.34 0.87 -14.74
C VAL A 66 20.53 2.15 -14.80
N VAL A 67 19.51 2.22 -15.65
CA VAL A 67 18.56 3.33 -15.70
C VAL A 67 17.44 3.14 -14.66
N PHE A 68 16.87 1.94 -14.58
CA PHE A 68 15.74 1.63 -13.70
C PHE A 68 16.08 1.83 -12.23
N LEU A 69 17.16 1.21 -11.74
CA LEU A 69 17.42 1.12 -10.32
C LEU A 69 17.66 2.50 -9.66
N PRO A 70 18.48 3.41 -10.23
CA PRO A 70 18.65 4.75 -9.66
C PRO A 70 17.37 5.58 -9.66
N ILE A 71 16.53 5.47 -10.70
CA ILE A 71 15.24 6.17 -10.73
C ILE A 71 14.31 5.61 -9.66
N TYR A 72 14.19 4.29 -9.59
CA TYR A 72 13.31 3.59 -8.65
C TYR A 72 13.70 3.91 -7.19
N LEU A 73 14.99 3.80 -6.85
CA LEU A 73 15.51 4.17 -5.53
C LEU A 73 15.43 5.68 -5.29
N GLY A 74 15.66 6.50 -6.32
CA GLY A 74 15.57 7.95 -6.25
C GLY A 74 14.16 8.44 -5.89
N VAL A 75 13.11 7.80 -6.40
CA VAL A 75 11.72 8.09 -6.01
C VAL A 75 11.50 7.78 -4.54
N GLY A 76 12.00 6.65 -4.04
CA GLY A 76 11.90 6.29 -2.62
C GLY A 76 12.63 7.28 -1.71
N LEU A 77 13.85 7.69 -2.09
CA LEU A 77 14.61 8.74 -1.39
C LEU A 77 13.90 10.09 -1.42
N LEU A 78 13.29 10.46 -2.56
CA LEU A 78 12.51 11.68 -2.67
C LEU A 78 11.31 11.67 -1.72
N VAL A 79 10.63 10.54 -1.55
CA VAL A 79 9.53 10.38 -0.60
C VAL A 79 10.03 10.53 0.84
N ALA A 80 11.13 9.87 1.20
CA ALA A 80 11.74 10.03 2.53
C ALA A 80 12.15 11.48 2.81
N ALA A 81 12.75 12.17 1.83
CA ALA A 81 13.12 13.58 1.95
C ALA A 81 11.90 14.50 2.03
N ALA A 82 10.87 14.25 1.22
CA ALA A 82 9.61 14.99 1.24
C ALA A 82 8.88 14.81 2.58
N TRP A 83 9.00 13.64 3.22
CA TRP A 83 8.47 13.43 4.56
C TRP A 83 9.09 14.35 5.61
N TYR A 84 10.38 14.67 5.46
CA TYR A 84 11.06 15.61 6.35
C TYR A 84 10.70 17.07 6.05
N VAL A 85 10.64 17.45 4.77
CA VAL A 85 10.42 18.84 4.34
C VAL A 85 8.95 19.26 4.37
N ALA A 86 8.05 18.34 4.00
CA ALA A 86 6.63 18.57 3.79
C ALA A 86 5.78 17.35 4.24
N PRO A 87 5.83 16.96 5.53
CA PRO A 87 5.18 15.73 6.03
C PRO A 87 3.67 15.71 5.79
N LEU A 88 2.99 16.84 6.00
CA LEU A 88 1.53 16.95 5.82
C LEU A 88 1.13 16.55 4.39
N GLN A 89 1.74 17.18 3.40
CA GLN A 89 1.45 16.94 1.98
C GLN A 89 1.85 15.52 1.60
N THR A 90 3.01 15.05 2.05
CA THR A 90 3.52 13.71 1.75
C THR A 90 2.59 12.62 2.26
N ILE A 91 2.11 12.73 3.51
CA ILE A 91 1.20 11.76 4.12
C ILE A 91 -0.16 11.76 3.42
N VAL A 92 -0.75 12.93 3.18
CA VAL A 92 -2.06 13.04 2.51
C VAL A 92 -1.98 12.49 1.07
N LEU A 93 -0.92 12.82 0.33
CA LEU A 93 -0.71 12.26 -1.02
C LEU A 93 -0.49 10.75 -0.98
N PHE A 94 0.29 10.25 -0.02
CA PHE A 94 0.49 8.81 0.16
C PHE A 94 -0.83 8.08 0.43
N PHE A 95 -1.71 8.64 1.27
CA PHE A 95 -3.05 8.09 1.50
C PHE A 95 -3.91 8.07 0.24
N LEU A 96 -3.92 9.15 -0.54
CA LEU A 96 -4.71 9.26 -1.77
C LEU A 96 -4.24 8.26 -2.83
N ILE A 97 -2.93 8.16 -3.07
CA ILE A 97 -2.36 7.24 -4.07
C ILE A 97 -2.55 5.78 -3.62
N SER A 98 -2.37 5.49 -2.31
CA SER A 98 -2.61 4.14 -1.78
C SER A 98 -4.07 3.73 -1.92
N ALA A 99 -5.02 4.59 -1.53
CA ALA A 99 -6.45 4.35 -1.68
C ALA A 99 -6.84 4.06 -3.14
N TRP A 100 -6.35 4.89 -4.06
CA TRP A 100 -6.53 4.70 -5.49
C TRP A 100 -6.02 3.34 -5.97
N HIS A 101 -4.77 3.00 -5.64
CA HIS A 101 -4.14 1.75 -6.05
C HIS A 101 -4.88 0.52 -5.52
N PHE A 102 -5.23 0.50 -4.23
CA PHE A 102 -5.99 -0.59 -3.63
C PHE A 102 -7.31 -0.84 -4.37
N GLY A 103 -8.05 0.22 -4.67
CA GLY A 103 -9.31 0.10 -5.40
C GLY A 103 -9.13 -0.36 -6.85
N ARG A 104 -8.08 0.13 -7.54
CA ARG A 104 -7.77 -0.30 -8.91
C ARG A 104 -7.40 -1.77 -9.00
N GLU A 105 -6.65 -2.28 -8.03
CA GLU A 105 -6.33 -3.70 -7.97
C GLU A 105 -7.57 -4.58 -7.74
N ASP A 106 -8.61 -4.02 -7.13
CA ASP A 106 -9.94 -4.63 -7.00
C ASP A 106 -10.82 -4.46 -8.24
N GLY A 107 -10.29 -3.87 -9.32
CA GLY A 107 -10.97 -3.67 -10.59
C GLY A 107 -11.93 -2.49 -10.60
N LEU A 108 -11.88 -1.64 -9.58
CA LEU A 108 -12.70 -0.44 -9.47
C LEU A 108 -12.10 0.69 -10.29
N LYS A 109 -12.94 1.65 -10.66
CA LYS A 109 -12.54 2.78 -11.52
C LYS A 109 -12.86 4.11 -10.86
N HIS A 110 -12.10 5.14 -11.23
CA HIS A 110 -12.39 6.53 -10.86
C HIS A 110 -12.57 6.70 -9.33
N LEU A 111 -13.55 7.50 -8.93
CA LEU A 111 -13.78 7.83 -7.53
C LEU A 111 -14.15 6.62 -6.67
N GLU A 112 -14.77 5.59 -7.25
CA GLU A 112 -15.08 4.34 -6.55
C GLU A 112 -13.80 3.61 -6.10
N ALA A 113 -12.73 3.65 -6.91
CA ALA A 113 -11.45 3.08 -6.52
C ALA A 113 -10.88 3.77 -5.28
N MET A 114 -10.88 5.11 -5.24
CA MET A 114 -10.42 5.85 -4.06
C MET A 114 -11.32 5.62 -2.85
N ALA A 115 -12.63 5.55 -3.07
CA ALA A 115 -13.62 5.41 -2.01
C ALA A 115 -13.55 4.06 -1.30
N VAL A 116 -13.65 2.97 -2.07
CA VAL A 116 -13.64 1.61 -1.53
C VAL A 116 -12.22 1.15 -1.19
N GLY A 117 -11.24 1.46 -2.03
CA GLY A 117 -9.84 1.11 -1.79
C GLY A 117 -9.26 1.80 -0.55
N GLY A 118 -9.70 3.01 -0.26
CA GLY A 118 -9.26 3.77 0.91
C GLY A 118 -10.04 3.53 2.20
N LEU A 119 -10.94 2.54 2.27
CA LEU A 119 -11.71 2.28 3.51
C LEU A 119 -10.83 2.10 4.74
N ILE A 120 -9.65 1.49 4.60
CA ILE A 120 -8.69 1.29 5.68
C ILE A 120 -8.05 2.60 6.19
N ILE A 121 -8.22 3.69 5.46
CA ILE A 121 -7.71 5.04 5.79
C ILE A 121 -8.88 5.94 6.22
N TRP A 122 -9.97 5.97 5.44
CA TRP A 122 -11.10 6.86 5.65
C TRP A 122 -11.92 6.49 6.88
N ILE A 123 -12.09 5.20 7.18
CA ILE A 123 -12.85 4.76 8.35
C ILE A 123 -12.12 5.10 9.65
N PRO A 124 -10.82 4.79 9.85
CA PRO A 124 -10.12 5.15 11.09
C PRO A 124 -10.00 6.67 11.29
N ALA A 125 -9.99 7.48 10.22
CA ALA A 125 -9.99 8.94 10.35
C ALA A 125 -11.24 9.46 11.10
N LEU A 126 -12.40 8.80 10.94
CA LEU A 126 -13.63 9.15 11.65
C LEU A 126 -13.84 8.35 12.94
N ALA A 127 -13.57 7.05 12.91
CA ALA A 127 -13.85 6.14 14.04
C ALA A 127 -12.74 6.14 15.11
N ARG A 128 -11.51 6.49 14.73
CA ARG A 128 -10.30 6.39 15.57
C ARG A 128 -9.37 7.62 15.43
N PRO A 129 -9.89 8.87 15.42
CA PRO A 129 -9.08 10.06 15.13
C PRO A 129 -7.94 10.26 16.13
N ALA A 130 -8.16 9.96 17.42
CA ALA A 130 -7.11 10.09 18.44
C ALA A 130 -5.94 9.11 18.22
N GLU A 131 -6.25 7.87 17.84
CA GLU A 131 -5.24 6.86 17.53
C GLU A 131 -4.47 7.23 16.25
N MET A 132 -5.18 7.66 15.22
CA MET A 132 -4.57 8.13 13.97
C MET A 132 -3.67 9.35 14.23
N ASN A 133 -4.11 10.30 15.05
CA ASN A 133 -3.31 11.46 15.44
C ASN A 133 -2.02 11.05 16.14
N ALA A 134 -2.09 10.18 17.14
CA ALA A 134 -0.92 9.69 17.87
C ALA A 134 0.08 8.96 16.96
N ILE A 135 -0.42 8.15 16.02
CA ILE A 135 0.45 7.50 15.03
C ILE A 135 1.10 8.57 14.15
N VAL A 136 0.34 9.46 13.51
CA VAL A 136 0.87 10.46 12.59
C VAL A 136 1.88 11.39 13.28
N GLU A 137 1.59 11.83 14.51
CA GLU A 137 2.49 12.66 15.31
C GLU A 137 3.84 11.98 15.52
N SER A 138 3.85 10.67 15.83
CA SER A 138 5.09 9.91 15.98
C SER A 138 5.90 9.76 14.67
N LEU A 139 5.27 9.95 13.51
CA LEU A 139 5.93 9.94 12.20
C LEU A 139 6.62 11.27 11.88
N ILE A 140 6.33 12.33 12.62
CA ILE A 140 6.95 13.64 12.41
C ILE A 140 8.31 13.68 13.12
N LEU A 141 9.34 14.11 12.39
CA LEU A 141 10.72 14.16 12.89
C LEU A 141 11.01 15.40 13.74
N SER A 142 10.24 16.49 13.56
CA SER A 142 10.35 17.70 14.39
C SER A 142 9.69 17.50 15.76
N GLU A 143 10.28 18.04 16.81
CA GLU A 143 9.70 18.00 18.17
C GLU A 143 8.78 19.21 18.45
N GLY A 144 7.87 19.04 19.42
CA GLY A 144 7.02 20.12 19.94
C GLY A 144 5.75 20.39 19.13
N SER A 145 5.22 21.61 19.26
CA SER A 145 3.90 22.02 18.72
C SER A 145 3.75 21.89 17.20
N GLY A 146 4.87 21.84 16.46
CA GLY A 146 4.86 21.60 15.02
C GLY A 146 4.37 20.20 14.64
N ALA A 147 4.74 19.17 15.41
CA ALA A 147 4.30 17.79 15.14
C ALA A 147 2.80 17.61 15.39
N GLU A 148 2.32 18.14 16.52
CA GLU A 148 0.90 18.13 16.87
C GLU A 148 0.06 18.86 15.81
N PHE A 149 0.50 20.04 15.37
CA PHE A 149 -0.18 20.78 14.31
C PHE A 149 -0.26 19.98 13.01
N VAL A 150 0.85 19.38 12.56
CA VAL A 150 0.86 18.56 11.34
C VAL A 150 -0.07 17.35 11.48
N ALA A 151 -0.02 16.64 12.60
CA ALA A 151 -0.85 15.46 12.86
C ALA A 151 -2.34 15.81 12.85
N ALA A 152 -2.73 16.88 13.55
CA ALA A 152 -4.11 17.34 13.59
C ALA A 152 -4.62 17.72 12.19
N ASN A 153 -3.79 18.37 11.38
CA ASN A 153 -4.14 18.70 9.99
C ASN A 153 -4.26 17.45 9.11
N VAL A 154 -3.34 16.47 9.21
CA VAL A 154 -3.46 15.20 8.47
C VAL A 154 -4.79 14.51 8.80
N VAL A 155 -5.15 14.41 10.07
CA VAL A 155 -6.43 13.82 10.50
C VAL A 155 -7.59 14.65 9.97
N GLY A 156 -7.58 15.98 10.13
CA GLY A 156 -8.64 16.87 9.65
C GLY A 156 -8.87 16.77 8.12
N PHE A 157 -7.81 16.76 7.31
CA PHE A 157 -7.92 16.53 5.87
C PHE A 157 -8.46 15.14 5.56
N SER A 158 -7.99 14.11 6.27
CA SER A 158 -8.46 12.73 6.08
C SER A 158 -9.95 12.58 6.41
N GLN A 159 -10.44 13.29 7.44
CA GLN A 159 -11.85 13.35 7.79
C GLN A 159 -12.67 14.06 6.72
N ALA A 160 -12.20 15.21 6.23
CA ALA A 160 -12.87 15.93 5.14
C ALA A 160 -12.98 15.07 3.87
N ILE A 161 -11.92 14.35 3.51
CA ILE A 161 -11.92 13.38 2.41
C ILE A 161 -12.90 12.23 2.70
N ALA A 162 -12.90 11.69 3.92
CA ALA A 162 -13.79 10.59 4.32
C ALA A 162 -15.27 10.99 4.22
N PHE A 163 -15.65 12.22 4.58
CA PHE A 163 -17.02 12.71 4.43
C PHE A 163 -17.49 12.73 2.97
N VAL A 164 -16.58 12.86 2.01
CA VAL A 164 -16.90 12.78 0.57
C VAL A 164 -16.87 11.35 0.07
N LEU A 165 -15.85 10.57 0.43
CA LEU A 165 -15.61 9.25 -0.16
C LEU A 165 -16.43 8.13 0.47
N LEU A 166 -16.77 8.18 1.76
CA LEU A 166 -17.56 7.13 2.39
C LEU A 166 -19.00 7.04 1.85
N PRO A 167 -19.71 8.15 1.54
CA PRO A 167 -20.98 8.07 0.81
C PRO A 167 -20.85 7.38 -0.55
N VAL A 168 -19.74 7.61 -1.28
CA VAL A 168 -19.46 6.94 -2.56
C VAL A 168 -19.26 5.44 -2.35
N ALA A 169 -18.47 5.03 -1.35
CA ALA A 169 -18.29 3.63 -1.01
C ALA A 169 -19.60 2.95 -0.59
N ALA A 170 -20.43 3.63 0.21
CA ALA A 170 -21.74 3.15 0.61
C ALA A 170 -22.67 2.98 -0.60
N TRP A 171 -22.68 3.93 -1.53
CA TRP A 171 -23.42 3.84 -2.78
C TRP A 171 -22.99 2.61 -3.59
N SER A 172 -21.69 2.39 -3.75
CA SER A 172 -21.14 1.20 -4.40
C SER A 172 -21.56 -0.10 -3.72
N PHE A 173 -21.73 -0.11 -2.40
CA PHE A 173 -22.19 -1.30 -1.68
C PHE A 173 -23.70 -1.54 -1.76
N LEU A 174 -24.50 -0.48 -1.82
CA LEU A 174 -25.96 -0.62 -1.92
C LEU A 174 -26.40 -1.00 -3.34
N PHE A 175 -25.80 -0.37 -4.35
CA PHE A 175 -26.23 -0.49 -5.74
C PHE A 175 -25.28 -1.32 -6.62
N GLY A 176 -24.09 -1.66 -6.14
CA GLY A 176 -23.15 -2.51 -6.85
C GLY A 176 -23.58 -3.97 -6.91
N SER A 177 -23.37 -4.62 -8.06
CA SER A 177 -23.71 -6.02 -8.27
C SER A 177 -22.67 -7.00 -7.69
N ALA A 178 -21.45 -6.53 -7.42
CA ALA A 178 -20.33 -7.35 -6.97
C ALA A 178 -20.47 -7.81 -5.50
N LYS A 179 -21.21 -8.91 -5.26
CA LYS A 179 -21.43 -9.49 -3.92
C LYS A 179 -20.12 -9.70 -3.13
N LYS A 180 -19.06 -10.18 -3.79
CA LYS A 180 -17.75 -10.43 -3.14
C LYS A 180 -17.11 -9.13 -2.64
N LEU A 181 -17.17 -8.07 -3.43
CA LEU A 181 -16.66 -6.74 -3.05
C LEU A 181 -17.43 -6.19 -1.86
N ARG A 182 -18.76 -6.34 -1.85
CA ARG A 182 -19.62 -5.89 -0.73
C ARG A 182 -19.25 -6.57 0.58
N VAL A 183 -19.15 -7.91 0.58
CA VAL A 183 -18.79 -8.67 1.79
C VAL A 183 -17.41 -8.25 2.31
N MET A 184 -16.41 -8.16 1.42
CA MET A 184 -15.06 -7.74 1.81
C MET A 184 -15.03 -6.29 2.30
N GLY A 185 -15.73 -5.38 1.62
CA GLY A 185 -15.81 -3.96 1.99
C GLY A 185 -16.48 -3.74 3.34
N THR A 186 -17.57 -4.46 3.62
CA THR A 186 -18.21 -4.46 4.95
C THR A 186 -17.27 -5.02 6.02
N ALA A 187 -16.58 -6.13 5.75
CA ALA A 187 -15.61 -6.69 6.70
C ALA A 187 -14.44 -5.73 6.98
N THR A 188 -13.93 -5.06 5.94
CA THR A 188 -12.88 -4.04 6.06
C THR A 188 -13.36 -2.84 6.85
N THR A 189 -14.60 -2.38 6.60
CA THR A 189 -15.22 -1.27 7.34
C THR A 189 -15.37 -1.61 8.82
N LEU A 190 -15.87 -2.80 9.14
CA LEU A 190 -16.00 -3.28 10.52
C LEU A 190 -14.62 -3.34 11.20
N LEU A 191 -13.63 -3.96 10.54
CA LEU A 191 -12.27 -4.08 11.03
C LEU A 191 -11.66 -2.70 11.33
N ALA A 192 -11.71 -1.79 10.36
CA ALA A 192 -11.13 -0.46 10.47
C ALA A 192 -11.81 0.42 11.53
N ALA A 193 -13.12 0.24 11.76
CA ALA A 193 -13.84 0.97 12.79
C ALA A 193 -13.53 0.45 14.20
N THR A 194 -13.45 -0.88 14.36
CA THR A 194 -13.47 -1.53 15.68
C THR A 194 -12.11 -2.00 16.19
N THR A 195 -11.10 -2.08 15.32
CA THR A 195 -9.79 -2.67 15.64
C THR A 195 -8.68 -1.61 15.57
N PRO A 196 -7.70 -1.60 16.50
CA PRO A 196 -6.58 -0.66 16.44
C PRO A 196 -5.89 -0.65 15.06
N ILE A 197 -5.42 0.52 14.63
CA ILE A 197 -4.83 0.77 13.31
C ILE A 197 -3.65 -0.16 13.04
N LEU A 198 -2.82 -0.43 14.06
CA LEU A 198 -1.69 -1.35 13.96
C LEU A 198 -2.08 -2.81 13.73
N TRP A 199 -3.35 -3.17 13.89
CA TRP A 199 -3.88 -4.49 13.57
C TRP A 199 -4.71 -4.49 12.29
N SER A 200 -5.58 -3.49 12.13
CA SER A 200 -6.47 -3.39 10.97
C SER A 200 -5.68 -3.14 9.69
N PHE A 201 -4.70 -2.23 9.70
CA PHE A 201 -3.90 -1.91 8.51
C PHE A 201 -3.09 -3.11 8.00
N PRO A 202 -2.26 -3.81 8.80
CA PRO A 202 -1.51 -4.96 8.30
C PRO A 202 -2.43 -6.11 7.86
N LEU A 203 -3.55 -6.36 8.54
CA LEU A 203 -4.48 -7.40 8.11
C LEU A 203 -5.09 -7.09 6.74
N PHE A 204 -5.47 -5.83 6.48
CA PHE A 204 -5.94 -5.42 5.16
C PHE A 204 -4.81 -5.44 4.13
N PHE A 205 -3.72 -4.71 4.39
CA PHE A 205 -2.63 -4.52 3.44
C PHE A 205 -1.92 -5.83 3.09
N CYS A 206 -1.53 -6.62 4.09
CA CYS A 206 -0.86 -7.90 3.85
C CYS A 206 -1.87 -9.00 3.53
N GLY A 207 -2.92 -9.10 4.34
CA GLY A 207 -3.86 -10.23 4.30
C GLY A 207 -4.81 -10.21 3.11
N TRP A 208 -5.31 -9.05 2.70
CA TRP A 208 -6.20 -8.93 1.52
C TRP A 208 -5.43 -8.51 0.27
N HIS A 209 -4.75 -7.37 0.33
CA HIS A 209 -4.18 -6.74 -0.85
C HIS A 209 -2.92 -7.49 -1.34
N SER A 210 -1.89 -7.60 -0.50
CA SER A 210 -0.58 -8.15 -0.91
C SER A 210 -0.66 -9.63 -1.29
N ILE A 211 -1.31 -10.49 -0.50
CA ILE A 211 -1.42 -11.93 -0.83
C ILE A 211 -2.14 -12.14 -2.18
N ARG A 212 -3.17 -11.34 -2.49
CA ARG A 212 -3.87 -11.43 -3.77
C ARG A 212 -3.01 -10.92 -4.92
N GLY A 213 -2.31 -9.82 -4.72
CA GLY A 213 -1.35 -9.29 -5.68
C GLY A 213 -0.27 -10.31 -6.01
N LEU A 214 0.38 -10.87 -4.99
CA LEU A 214 1.38 -11.95 -5.12
C LEU A 214 0.83 -13.17 -5.87
N ALA A 215 -0.36 -13.65 -5.50
CA ALA A 215 -0.99 -14.78 -6.17
C ALA A 215 -1.32 -14.47 -7.63
N ARG A 216 -1.77 -13.26 -7.93
CA ARG A 216 -2.07 -12.78 -9.29
C ARG A 216 -0.79 -12.70 -10.13
N MET A 217 0.25 -12.00 -9.65
CA MET A 217 1.53 -11.89 -10.34
C MET A 217 2.17 -13.25 -10.61
N ARG A 218 2.15 -14.16 -9.63
CA ARG A 218 2.65 -15.54 -9.79
C ARG A 218 1.90 -16.32 -10.87
N ALA A 219 0.61 -16.06 -11.04
CA ALA A 219 -0.20 -16.70 -12.07
C ALA A 219 0.00 -16.05 -13.45
N GLU A 220 0.10 -14.72 -13.51
CA GLU A 220 0.35 -13.95 -14.74
C GLU A 220 1.70 -14.30 -15.37
N GLU A 221 2.73 -14.52 -14.55
CA GLU A 221 4.07 -14.89 -14.99
C GLU A 221 4.28 -16.41 -15.15
N ASP A 222 3.24 -17.23 -14.93
CA ASP A 222 3.26 -18.70 -15.02
C ASP A 222 4.41 -19.38 -14.23
N LEU A 223 4.69 -18.87 -13.03
CA LEU A 223 5.81 -19.34 -12.20
C LEU A 223 5.37 -20.37 -11.15
N SER A 224 6.20 -21.36 -10.85
CA SER A 224 6.03 -22.13 -9.60
C SER A 224 6.29 -21.24 -8.38
N TRP A 225 5.75 -21.59 -7.21
CA TRP A 225 5.98 -20.83 -5.98
C TRP A 225 7.46 -20.70 -5.60
N LYS A 226 8.28 -21.72 -5.91
CA LYS A 226 9.73 -21.68 -5.68
C LYS A 226 10.42 -20.65 -6.58
N GLN A 227 10.09 -20.64 -7.87
CA GLN A 227 10.63 -19.66 -8.82
C GLN A 227 10.16 -18.25 -8.49
N PHE A 228 8.88 -18.10 -8.17
CA PHE A 228 8.30 -16.82 -7.78
C PHE A 228 9.02 -16.24 -6.56
N ALA A 229 9.22 -17.04 -5.50
CA ALA A 229 9.97 -16.60 -4.33
C ALA A 229 11.42 -16.20 -4.68
N PHE A 230 12.09 -16.96 -5.55
CA PHE A 230 13.45 -16.66 -5.99
C PHE A 230 13.55 -15.31 -6.73
N TYR A 231 12.58 -14.96 -7.57
CA TYR A 231 12.59 -13.70 -8.33
C TYR A 231 12.11 -12.49 -7.50
N VAL A 232 11.21 -12.70 -6.55
CA VAL A 232 10.72 -11.65 -5.64
C VAL A 232 11.78 -11.27 -4.59
N ALA A 233 12.59 -12.24 -4.15
CA ALA A 233 13.50 -12.05 -3.03
C ALA A 233 14.54 -10.92 -3.19
N PRO A 234 15.26 -10.74 -4.31
CA PRO A 234 16.36 -9.77 -4.39
C PRO A 234 15.94 -8.33 -4.13
N LEU A 235 14.86 -7.87 -4.77
CA LEU A 235 14.37 -6.51 -4.58
C LEU A 235 13.76 -6.32 -3.18
N SER A 236 13.03 -7.33 -2.69
CA SER A 236 12.43 -7.31 -1.35
C SER A 236 13.48 -7.26 -0.24
N MET A 237 14.53 -8.09 -0.34
CA MET A 237 15.64 -8.13 0.60
C MET A 237 16.46 -6.84 0.53
N GLY A 238 16.69 -6.29 -0.67
CA GLY A 238 17.35 -5.00 -0.85
C GLY A 238 16.58 -3.86 -0.17
N ALA A 239 15.26 -3.81 -0.38
CA ALA A 239 14.38 -2.84 0.27
C ALA A 239 14.40 -2.95 1.80
N LEU A 240 14.29 -4.18 2.33
CA LEU A 240 14.39 -4.43 3.77
C LEU A 240 15.76 -4.04 4.34
N ALA A 241 16.85 -4.38 3.66
CA ALA A 241 18.20 -4.05 4.09
C ALA A 241 18.41 -2.52 4.18
N ILE A 242 17.87 -1.76 3.21
CA ILE A 242 17.93 -0.29 3.22
C ILE A 242 17.13 0.28 4.39
N VAL A 243 15.88 -0.14 4.59
CA VAL A 243 15.02 0.38 5.67
C VAL A 243 15.59 0.03 7.04
N VAL A 244 15.99 -1.23 7.24
CA VAL A 244 16.59 -1.69 8.50
C VAL A 244 17.93 -1.01 8.74
N GLY A 245 18.78 -0.89 7.71
CA GLY A 245 20.06 -0.20 7.78
C GLY A 245 19.92 1.29 8.15
N ALA A 246 18.96 1.99 7.54
CA ALA A 246 18.62 3.38 7.89
C ALA A 246 18.13 3.48 9.34
N GLY A 247 17.32 2.52 9.77
CA GLY A 247 16.86 2.38 11.14
C GLY A 247 17.99 2.24 12.16
N PHE A 248 18.97 1.37 11.90
CA PHE A 248 20.17 1.22 12.73
C PHE A 248 21.02 2.49 12.76
N TRP A 249 21.15 3.19 11.64
CA TRP A 249 21.92 4.42 11.55
C TRP A 249 21.33 5.57 12.37
N LEU A 250 20.00 5.57 12.56
CA LEU A 250 19.31 6.52 13.44
C LEU A 250 19.54 6.25 14.94
N SER A 251 20.43 5.33 15.31
CA SER A 251 20.95 5.05 16.66
C SER A 251 19.96 4.62 17.75
N GLU A 252 18.65 4.72 17.52
CA GLU A 252 17.60 4.38 18.49
C GLU A 252 16.66 3.23 18.06
N PHE A 253 17.07 2.41 17.07
CA PHE A 253 16.25 1.35 16.45
C PHE A 253 15.53 0.42 17.44
N ILE A 254 16.20 0.01 18.53
CA ILE A 254 15.65 -0.95 19.50
C ILE A 254 14.94 -0.24 20.67
N ALA A 255 15.32 1.00 20.98
CA ALA A 255 14.94 1.64 22.24
C ALA A 255 13.66 2.51 22.14
N ALA A 256 13.39 3.12 20.99
CA ALA A 256 12.34 4.15 20.87
C ALA A 256 11.14 3.71 20.00
N PRO A 257 9.92 3.54 20.59
CA PRO A 257 8.66 3.27 19.88
C PRO A 257 8.41 4.12 18.63
N SER A 258 8.79 5.39 18.68
CA SER A 258 8.69 6.34 17.58
C SER A 258 9.57 5.95 16.38
N THR A 259 10.77 5.43 16.62
CA THR A 259 11.68 4.95 15.58
C THR A 259 11.10 3.73 14.86
N GLN A 260 10.52 2.75 15.60
CA GLN A 260 9.87 1.61 14.94
C GLN A 260 8.62 2.01 14.16
N MET A 261 7.84 2.97 14.66
CA MET A 261 6.69 3.51 13.92
C MET A 261 7.12 4.20 12.62
N ARG A 262 8.17 5.03 12.67
CA ARG A 262 8.75 5.71 11.50
C ARG A 262 9.25 4.71 10.47
N MET A 263 9.97 3.68 10.88
CA MET A 263 10.43 2.64 9.95
C MET A 263 9.28 1.87 9.32
N LEU A 264 8.24 1.56 10.09
CA LEU A 264 7.06 0.90 9.55
C LEU A 264 6.39 1.78 8.49
N PHE A 265 6.02 3.02 8.81
CA PHE A 265 5.20 3.82 7.89
C PHE A 265 5.99 4.63 6.87
N ILE A 266 7.08 5.30 7.26
CA ILE A 266 7.94 6.05 6.33
C ILE A 266 8.73 5.08 5.45
N GLY A 267 9.28 4.01 6.05
CA GLY A 267 9.96 2.96 5.30
C GLY A 267 9.02 2.27 4.31
N LEU A 268 7.81 1.89 4.74
CA LEU A 268 6.81 1.34 3.83
C LEU A 268 6.44 2.32 2.72
N ALA A 269 6.19 3.60 3.02
CA ALA A 269 5.84 4.57 1.99
C ALA A 269 6.98 4.77 0.98
N SER A 270 8.23 4.79 1.44
CA SER A 270 9.43 4.92 0.59
C SER A 270 9.64 3.71 -0.33
N ILE A 271 9.16 2.52 0.07
CA ILE A 271 9.16 1.31 -0.77
C ILE A 271 7.93 1.26 -1.68
N ALA A 272 6.75 1.61 -1.15
CA ALA A 272 5.49 1.48 -1.84
C ALA A 272 5.34 2.53 -2.96
N VAL A 273 5.70 3.79 -2.73
CA VAL A 273 5.46 4.85 -3.72
C VAL A 273 6.18 4.61 -5.07
N PRO A 274 7.45 4.18 -5.12
CA PRO A 274 8.08 3.74 -6.37
C PRO A 274 7.26 2.68 -7.13
N HIS A 275 6.75 1.67 -6.42
CA HIS A 275 5.88 0.63 -6.96
C HIS A 275 4.56 1.19 -7.49
N LEU A 276 3.88 2.02 -6.71
CA LEU A 276 2.61 2.65 -7.07
C LEU A 276 2.75 3.47 -8.37
N PHE A 277 3.82 4.28 -8.48
CA PHE A 277 4.09 5.04 -9.69
C PHE A 277 4.42 4.16 -10.89
N LEU A 278 5.22 3.11 -10.68
CA LEU A 278 5.63 2.22 -11.76
C LEU A 278 4.44 1.52 -12.42
N HIS A 279 3.48 1.03 -11.63
CA HIS A 279 2.29 0.38 -12.16
C HIS A 279 1.32 1.34 -12.85
N GLU A 280 1.18 2.58 -12.37
CA GLU A 280 0.37 3.59 -13.08
C GLU A 280 1.02 3.97 -14.42
N LEU A 281 2.35 4.05 -14.49
CA LEU A 281 3.08 4.26 -15.75
C LEU A 281 2.91 3.08 -16.72
N GLU A 282 2.97 1.84 -16.23
CA GLU A 282 2.72 0.65 -17.05
C GLU A 282 1.29 0.63 -17.62
N ASN A 283 0.31 0.97 -16.79
CA ASN A 283 -1.09 1.08 -17.21
C ASN A 283 -1.28 2.16 -18.28
N ALA A 284 -0.70 3.35 -18.09
CA ALA A 284 -0.78 4.45 -19.04
C ALA A 284 -0.12 4.10 -20.39
N CYS A 285 1.06 3.48 -20.36
CA CYS A 285 1.75 3.01 -21.58
C CYS A 285 0.95 1.94 -22.32
N THR A 286 0.30 1.02 -21.59
CA THR A 286 -0.50 -0.05 -22.18
C THR A 286 -1.76 0.49 -22.82
N LEU A 287 -2.45 1.45 -22.18
CA LEU A 287 -3.58 2.16 -22.77
C LEU A 287 -3.16 2.97 -24.01
N GLY A 288 -2.01 3.64 -23.98
CA GLY A 288 -1.47 4.36 -25.15
C GLY A 288 -1.20 3.43 -26.34
N ARG A 289 -0.65 2.24 -26.10
CA ARG A 289 -0.45 1.21 -27.14
C ARG A 289 -1.77 0.65 -27.70
N LEU A 290 -2.81 0.58 -26.87
CA LEU A 290 -4.17 0.19 -27.30
C LEU A 290 -4.93 1.34 -27.98
N ALA A 291 -4.58 2.60 -27.73
CA ALA A 291 -5.15 3.75 -28.43
C ALA A 291 -4.52 3.94 -29.82
N HIS A 292 -3.26 3.54 -30.01
CA HIS A 292 -2.60 3.46 -31.32
C HIS A 292 -2.98 2.22 -32.14
N TRP A 293 -4.23 1.74 -32.00
CA TRP A 293 -4.76 0.74 -32.92
C TRP A 293 -4.75 1.29 -34.34
N ASP A 294 -3.92 0.67 -35.17
CA ASP A 294 -3.83 0.95 -36.59
C ASP A 294 -5.05 0.33 -37.30
N GLU A 295 -6.03 1.18 -37.64
CA GLU A 295 -7.21 0.81 -38.42
C GLU A 295 -6.85 0.16 -39.76
N ALA A 296 -5.61 0.36 -40.25
CA ALA A 296 -5.16 -0.21 -41.52
C ALA A 296 -4.82 -1.71 -41.46
N THR A 297 -4.51 -2.27 -40.27
CA THR A 297 -4.02 -3.67 -40.18
C THR A 297 -4.85 -4.59 -39.29
N GLY A 298 -5.78 -4.06 -38.49
CA GLY A 298 -6.79 -4.84 -37.76
C GLY A 298 -6.24 -5.94 -36.83
N LYS A 299 -4.95 -5.88 -36.45
CA LYS A 299 -4.29 -6.89 -35.62
C LYS A 299 -3.44 -6.25 -34.54
N ALA A 300 -3.72 -6.61 -33.29
CA ALA A 300 -2.81 -6.36 -32.18
C ALA A 300 -1.58 -7.28 -32.32
N ASN A 301 -0.41 -6.70 -32.61
CA ASN A 301 0.82 -7.45 -32.81
C ASN A 301 1.46 -7.81 -31.45
N TYR A 302 1.00 -8.90 -30.84
CA TYR A 302 1.40 -9.35 -29.50
C TYR A 302 2.74 -10.12 -29.42
N LYS A 303 3.58 -10.10 -30.46
CA LYS A 303 4.65 -11.12 -30.61
C LYS A 303 6.11 -10.68 -30.43
N GLN A 304 6.41 -9.58 -29.73
CA GLN A 304 7.81 -9.22 -29.41
C GLN A 304 8.06 -8.72 -27.99
N ALA A 305 7.31 -9.22 -27.00
CA ALA A 305 7.69 -9.09 -25.59
C ALA A 305 7.43 -10.43 -24.87
N ARG A 306 8.32 -11.39 -25.11
CA ARG A 306 8.55 -12.54 -24.23
C ARG A 306 10.05 -12.62 -23.96
#